data_AF-A0A562NKX8-F1
#
_entry.id   AF-A0A562NKX8-F1
#
_cell.length_a   1.000
_cell.length_b   1.000
_cell.length_c   1.000
_cell.angle_alpha   90.00
_cell.angle_beta   90.00
_cell.angle_gamma   90.00
#
_symmetry.space_group_name_H-M   'P 1'
#
loop_
_entity.id
_entity.type
_entity.pdbx_description
1 polymer ?
#
loop_
_entity_poly.entity_id
_entity_poly.type
_entity_poly.pdbx_seq_one_letter_code
_entity_poly.pdbx_strand_id
1 'polypeptide(L)'
;MPAIAEHRLKITYTGGLADQNSLPAYDGATSIDGMTRAIHIIMHAYMTGEVVTRATALKGASILLKPARQGSFIYDLVILMEANPATTGVAAALGGPVVYDFIKTAIKRATGSIDSEPETATLRNLYARREPPKLKRPPPDLDELAETLEGSLQDAHRPIGEEGTIRRIAIGTPRQELVTLDDQTKDWVNTREEAIGLEVFQGNVTRYNSISRNARAFVDQLGRVVPIRPDGDFPIGGLPFLTWSLHGATIGASNKLEMRARRVSSASGRIKRLLLSDCRRAPGN
;
A
#
# COMPACT_ATOMS: atom_id res chain seq x y z
N MET A 1 27.90 11.32 -16.33
CA MET A 1 26.51 10.92 -16.61
C MET A 1 25.94 10.29 -15.35
N PRO A 2 24.73 10.65 -14.89
CA PRO A 2 24.13 9.99 -13.72
C PRO A 2 23.96 8.49 -14.02
N ALA A 3 24.23 7.63 -13.04
CA ALA A 3 24.00 6.20 -13.18
C ALA A 3 22.48 5.96 -13.25
N ILE A 4 22.02 5.41 -14.38
CA ILE A 4 20.62 5.05 -14.59
C ILE A 4 20.46 3.57 -14.24
N ALA A 5 19.61 3.26 -13.26
CA ALA A 5 19.21 1.90 -12.97
C ALA A 5 17.97 1.54 -13.80
N GLU A 6 18.03 0.42 -14.53
CA GLU A 6 16.91 -0.13 -15.30
C GLU A 6 16.30 -1.32 -14.54
N HIS A 7 15.00 -1.26 -14.28
CA HIS A 7 14.22 -2.37 -13.73
C HIS A 7 13.09 -2.76 -14.67
N ARG A 8 12.84 -4.06 -14.79
CA ARG A 8 11.81 -4.62 -15.68
C ARG A 8 10.76 -5.33 -14.85
N LEU A 9 9.54 -4.83 -14.91
CA LEU A 9 8.35 -5.49 -14.39
C LEU A 9 7.59 -6.12 -15.55
N LYS A 10 7.30 -7.41 -15.41
CA LYS A 10 6.47 -8.19 -16.30
C LYS A 10 5.10 -8.33 -15.67
N ILE A 11 4.05 -7.95 -16.40
CA ILE A 11 2.66 -8.15 -16.00
C ILE A 11 2.04 -9.16 -16.94
N THR A 12 1.46 -10.21 -16.37
CA THR A 12 0.93 -11.36 -17.11
C THR A 12 -0.51 -11.60 -16.71
N TYR A 13 -1.42 -11.63 -17.68
CA TYR A 13 -2.81 -12.01 -17.47
C TYR A 13 -2.98 -13.49 -17.81
N THR A 14 -3.77 -14.21 -17.01
CA THR A 14 -4.01 -15.64 -17.18
C THR A 14 -5.46 -16.01 -16.88
N GLY A 15 -5.95 -17.02 -17.59
CA GLY A 15 -7.33 -17.51 -17.51
C GLY A 15 -8.26 -16.81 -18.48
N GLY A 16 -9.27 -17.53 -18.97
CA GLY A 16 -10.35 -16.95 -19.76
C GLY A 16 -9.88 -16.47 -21.13
N LEU A 17 -10.25 -15.24 -21.51
CA LEU A 17 -9.86 -14.61 -22.76
C LEU A 17 -8.34 -14.45 -22.91
N ALA A 18 -7.59 -14.32 -21.80
CA ALA A 18 -6.13 -14.21 -21.86
C ALA A 18 -5.46 -15.47 -22.41
N ASP A 19 -6.04 -16.65 -22.15
CA ASP A 19 -5.53 -17.93 -22.70
C ASP A 19 -5.75 -18.00 -24.23
N GLN A 20 -6.68 -17.21 -24.74
CA GLN A 20 -6.93 -16.99 -26.17
C GLN A 20 -6.19 -15.76 -26.72
N ASN A 21 -5.22 -15.23 -25.98
CA ASN A 21 -4.42 -14.05 -26.35
C ASN A 21 -5.23 -12.75 -26.49
N SER A 22 -6.32 -12.62 -25.73
CA SER A 22 -7.21 -11.48 -25.81
C SER A 22 -7.59 -10.94 -24.44
N LEU A 23 -7.90 -9.65 -24.36
CA LEU A 23 -8.54 -9.02 -23.21
C LEU A 23 -9.76 -8.24 -23.73
N PRO A 24 -10.83 -8.10 -22.93
CA PRO A 24 -11.86 -7.11 -23.24
C PRO A 24 -11.21 -5.74 -23.40
N ALA A 25 -11.48 -5.05 -24.51
CA ALA A 25 -10.74 -3.84 -24.85
C ALA A 25 -10.85 -2.77 -23.76
N TYR A 26 -12.06 -2.53 -23.25
CA TYR A 26 -12.29 -1.52 -22.22
C TYR A 26 -11.69 -1.92 -20.87
N ASP A 27 -12.07 -3.09 -20.33
CA ASP A 27 -11.59 -3.53 -19.02
C ASP A 27 -10.07 -3.81 -19.00
N GLY A 28 -9.52 -4.31 -20.11
CA GLY A 28 -8.09 -4.49 -20.31
C GLY A 28 -7.35 -3.17 -20.34
N ALA A 29 -7.83 -2.16 -21.08
CA ALA A 29 -7.22 -0.83 -21.10
C ALA A 29 -7.28 -0.15 -19.72
N THR A 30 -8.42 -0.23 -19.03
CA THR A 30 -8.56 0.28 -17.66
C THR A 30 -7.63 -0.45 -16.68
N SER A 31 -7.45 -1.76 -16.85
CA SER A 31 -6.51 -2.53 -16.02
C SER A 31 -5.08 -2.07 -16.19
N ILE A 32 -4.65 -1.86 -17.45
CA ILE A 32 -3.30 -1.39 -17.77
C ILE A 32 -3.08 0.02 -17.20
N ASP A 33 -4.06 0.91 -17.34
CA ASP A 33 -3.99 2.26 -16.77
C ASP A 33 -3.93 2.22 -15.23
N GLY A 34 -4.82 1.47 -14.58
CA GLY A 34 -4.82 1.29 -13.13
C GLY A 34 -3.51 0.72 -12.60
N MET A 35 -2.95 -0.29 -13.26
CA MET A 35 -1.66 -0.89 -12.91
C MET A 35 -0.50 0.09 -13.08
N THR A 36 -0.48 0.84 -14.20
CA THR A 36 0.56 1.83 -14.48
C THR A 36 0.49 2.96 -13.46
N ARG A 37 -0.71 3.42 -13.11
CA ARG A 37 -0.97 4.42 -12.07
C ARG A 37 -0.51 3.93 -10.69
N ALA A 38 -0.81 2.68 -10.33
CA ALA A 38 -0.37 2.08 -9.08
C ALA A 38 1.16 2.06 -8.97
N ILE A 39 1.85 1.57 -10.01
CA ILE A 39 3.32 1.54 -10.04
C ILE A 39 3.90 2.95 -10.01
N HIS A 40 3.26 3.90 -10.68
CA HIS A 40 3.68 5.30 -10.66
C HIS A 40 3.61 5.89 -9.24
N ILE A 41 2.53 5.65 -8.50
CA ILE A 41 2.36 6.11 -7.11
C ILE A 41 3.42 5.45 -6.21
N ILE A 42 3.64 4.14 -6.36
CA ILE A 42 4.67 3.40 -5.62
C ILE A 42 6.06 4.00 -5.89
N MET A 43 6.41 4.21 -7.16
CA MET A 43 7.73 4.75 -7.51
C MET A 43 7.92 6.19 -7.04
N HIS A 44 6.87 7.01 -7.08
CA HIS A 44 6.94 8.35 -6.50
C HIS A 44 7.22 8.28 -5.00
N ALA A 45 6.47 7.47 -4.26
CA ALA A 45 6.68 7.28 -2.82
C ALA A 45 8.07 6.74 -2.50
N TYR A 46 8.57 5.81 -3.31
CA TYR A 46 9.92 5.25 -3.16
C TYR A 46 11.02 6.31 -3.33
N MET A 47 10.90 7.17 -4.35
CA MET A 47 11.94 8.13 -4.72
C MET A 47 11.91 9.40 -3.86
N THR A 48 10.70 9.83 -3.45
CA THR A 48 10.50 11.11 -2.76
C THR A 48 10.26 10.98 -1.27
N GLY A 49 9.86 9.80 -0.79
CA GLY A 49 9.36 9.58 0.56
C GLY A 49 7.91 10.05 0.78
N GLU A 50 7.26 10.62 -0.24
CA GLU A 50 5.93 11.21 -0.14
C GLU A 50 4.90 10.38 -0.91
N VAL A 51 3.80 10.04 -0.24
CA VAL A 51 2.65 9.38 -0.85
C VAL A 51 1.79 10.42 -1.55
N VAL A 52 1.51 10.20 -2.84
CA VAL A 52 0.69 11.10 -3.66
C VAL A 52 -0.55 10.37 -4.15
N THR A 53 -1.70 11.05 -4.10
CA THR A 53 -3.00 10.47 -4.50
C THR A 53 -3.22 10.40 -6.00
N ARG A 54 -2.37 11.06 -6.79
CA ARG A 54 -2.42 11.09 -8.25
C ARG A 54 -1.05 10.75 -8.81
N ALA A 55 -1.01 10.23 -10.04
CA ALA A 55 0.22 10.13 -10.81
C ALA A 55 0.70 11.54 -11.18
N THR A 56 1.42 12.19 -10.26
CA THR A 56 2.10 13.49 -10.45
C THR A 56 3.37 13.30 -11.28
N ALA A 57 4.09 14.35 -11.68
CA ALA A 57 5.34 14.12 -12.42
C ALA A 57 6.38 13.34 -11.58
N LEU A 58 6.82 12.17 -12.04
CA LEU A 58 7.95 11.42 -11.46
C LEU A 58 9.25 12.21 -11.68
N LYS A 59 9.80 12.78 -10.60
CA LYS A 59 11.13 13.41 -10.62
C LYS A 59 12.20 12.36 -10.37
N GLY A 60 13.12 12.18 -11.31
CA GLY A 60 14.24 11.24 -11.19
C GLY A 60 13.90 9.78 -11.52
N ALA A 61 12.72 9.51 -12.07
CA ALA A 61 12.38 8.21 -12.64
C ALA A 61 11.42 8.33 -13.83
N SER A 62 11.41 7.35 -14.73
CA SER A 62 10.44 7.26 -15.82
C SER A 62 9.96 5.82 -16.01
N ILE A 63 8.72 5.67 -16.44
CA ILE A 63 8.08 4.36 -16.65
C ILE A 63 7.70 4.26 -18.13
N LEU A 64 8.20 3.24 -18.81
CA LEU A 64 7.96 3.02 -20.23
C LEU A 64 7.20 1.70 -20.43
N LEU A 65 6.08 1.76 -21.14
CA LEU A 65 5.33 0.58 -21.58
C LEU A 65 5.95 0.03 -22.86
N LYS A 66 6.30 -1.26 -22.87
CA LYS A 66 6.77 -1.96 -24.07
C LYS A 66 5.61 -2.62 -24.82
N PRO A 67 5.74 -2.85 -26.14
CA PRO A 67 4.76 -3.60 -26.92
C PRO A 67 4.45 -4.96 -26.31
N ALA A 68 3.20 -5.39 -26.39
CA ALA A 68 2.78 -6.70 -25.91
C ALA A 68 3.48 -7.82 -26.71
N ARG A 69 3.85 -8.92 -26.02
CA ARG A 69 4.48 -10.08 -26.68
C ARG A 69 3.43 -11.00 -27.30
N GLN A 70 3.82 -11.72 -28.35
CA GLN A 70 2.96 -12.67 -29.05
C GLN A 70 2.64 -13.89 -28.17
N GLY A 71 1.38 -14.34 -28.14
CA GLY A 71 0.97 -15.62 -27.53
C GLY A 71 0.63 -15.59 -26.04
N SER A 72 0.55 -14.40 -25.43
CA SER A 72 -0.16 -14.15 -24.16
C SER A 72 -0.21 -12.63 -23.96
N PHE A 73 -1.25 -12.11 -23.31
CA PHE A 73 -1.30 -10.67 -23.01
C PHE A 73 -0.28 -10.37 -21.90
N ILE A 74 0.97 -10.18 -22.30
CA ILE A 74 2.10 -9.81 -21.46
C ILE A 74 2.56 -8.44 -21.90
N TYR A 75 2.66 -7.50 -20.96
CA TYR A 75 3.36 -6.25 -21.19
C TYR A 75 4.46 -6.06 -20.17
N ASP A 76 5.56 -5.46 -20.63
CA ASP A 76 6.70 -5.12 -19.79
C ASP A 76 6.67 -3.62 -19.49
N LEU A 77 6.80 -3.27 -18.21
CA LEU A 77 7.09 -1.92 -17.77
C LEU A 77 8.58 -1.80 -17.47
N VAL A 78 9.23 -0.83 -18.10
CA VAL A 78 10.63 -0.49 -17.83
C VAL A 78 10.65 0.74 -16.95
N ILE A 79 11.18 0.57 -15.74
CA ILE A 79 11.38 1.66 -14.78
C ILE A 79 12.83 2.09 -14.90
N LEU A 80 13.06 3.34 -15.30
CA LEU A 80 14.36 3.98 -15.31
C LEU A 80 14.46 4.89 -14.10
N MET A 81 15.49 4.75 -13.28
CA MET A 81 15.72 5.59 -12.11
C MET A 81 17.07 6.27 -12.22
N GLU A 82 17.10 7.58 -12.03
CA GLU A 82 18.33 8.37 -12.00
C GLU A 82 18.88 8.39 -10.56
N ALA A 83 20.16 8.04 -10.42
CA ALA A 83 20.85 8.21 -9.15
C ALA A 83 21.02 9.71 -8.85
N ASN A 84 20.18 10.24 -7.95
CA ASN A 84 20.29 11.62 -7.51
C ASN A 84 21.21 11.69 -6.27
N PRO A 85 22.37 12.38 -6.32
CA PRO A 85 23.34 12.42 -5.22
C PRO A 85 22.82 13.08 -3.93
N ALA A 86 21.66 13.75 -3.96
CA ALA A 86 21.08 14.45 -2.81
C ALA A 86 20.11 13.60 -1.94
N THR A 87 19.46 12.55 -2.48
CA THR A 87 18.36 11.83 -1.77
C THR A 87 18.66 10.34 -1.55
N THR A 88 19.37 9.70 -2.49
CA THR A 88 19.70 8.27 -2.45
C THR A 88 21.15 8.05 -2.08
N GLY A 89 21.54 8.37 -0.85
CA GLY A 89 22.91 8.17 -0.37
C GLY A 89 23.35 6.70 -0.18
N VAL A 90 22.81 5.76 -0.94
CA VAL A 90 23.25 4.36 -1.02
C VAL A 90 22.95 3.85 -2.43
N ALA A 91 23.97 3.58 -3.26
CA ALA A 91 23.77 2.94 -4.57
C ALA A 91 23.01 1.60 -4.46
N ALA A 92 23.13 0.90 -3.32
CA ALA A 92 22.35 -0.30 -3.01
C ALA A 92 20.83 -0.07 -2.89
N ALA A 93 20.37 1.16 -2.64
CA ALA A 93 18.95 1.50 -2.64
C ALA A 93 18.36 1.60 -4.07
N LEU A 94 19.20 1.63 -5.11
CA LEU A 94 18.76 1.48 -6.50
C LEU A 94 18.88 0.02 -6.97
N GLY A 95 19.24 -0.90 -6.08
CA GLY A 95 19.35 -2.32 -6.38
C GLY A 95 17.99 -2.94 -6.63
N GLY A 96 17.88 -3.75 -7.69
CA GLY A 96 16.64 -4.44 -8.06
C GLY A 96 15.93 -5.14 -6.90
N PRO A 97 16.62 -5.93 -6.03
CA PRO A 97 15.97 -6.60 -4.90
C PRO A 97 15.22 -5.64 -3.96
N VAL A 98 15.81 -4.48 -3.66
CA VAL A 98 15.21 -3.46 -2.77
C VAL A 98 13.95 -2.87 -3.41
N VAL A 99 14.02 -2.51 -4.69
CA VAL A 99 12.92 -1.90 -5.44
C VAL A 99 11.76 -2.88 -5.60
N TYR A 100 12.04 -4.12 -5.99
CA TYR A 100 11.03 -5.15 -6.16
C TYR A 100 10.36 -5.55 -4.85
N ASP A 101 11.12 -5.57 -3.75
CA ASP A 101 10.58 -5.82 -2.40
C ASP A 101 9.67 -4.68 -1.92
N PHE A 102 10.01 -3.41 -2.24
CA PHE A 102 9.13 -2.28 -1.97
C PHE A 102 7.82 -2.36 -2.76
N ILE A 103 7.89 -2.63 -4.07
CA ILE A 103 6.70 -2.83 -4.92
C ILE A 103 5.84 -3.98 -4.40
N LYS A 104 6.46 -5.12 -4.09
CA LYS A 104 5.81 -6.30 -3.53
C LYS A 104 5.08 -5.95 -2.23
N THR A 105 5.75 -5.26 -1.31
CA THR A 105 5.18 -4.89 0.00
C THR A 105 4.01 -3.92 -0.16
N ALA A 106 4.16 -2.89 -0.99
CA ALA A 106 3.13 -1.88 -1.21
C ALA A 106 1.85 -2.50 -1.78
N ILE A 107 1.97 -3.33 -2.83
CA ILE A 107 0.82 -4.00 -3.45
C ILE A 107 0.21 -5.00 -2.48
N LYS A 108 1.01 -5.84 -1.80
CA LYS A 108 0.51 -6.83 -0.83
C LYS A 108 -0.33 -6.20 0.29
N ARG A 109 0.13 -5.08 0.85
CA ARG A 109 -0.66 -4.35 1.86
C ARG A 109 -1.98 -3.84 1.30
N ALA A 110 -1.93 -3.25 0.11
CA ALA A 110 -3.10 -2.70 -0.55
C ALA A 110 -4.11 -3.77 -1.00
N THR A 111 -3.69 -5.04 -1.14
CA THR A 111 -4.53 -6.17 -1.59
C THR A 111 -4.91 -7.16 -0.48
N GLY A 112 -4.74 -6.79 0.79
CA GLY A 112 -5.28 -7.55 1.93
C GLY A 112 -4.26 -8.23 2.83
N SER A 113 -2.98 -8.22 2.47
CA SER A 113 -1.90 -8.62 3.38
C SER A 113 -1.42 -7.41 4.20
N ILE A 114 -2.28 -6.89 5.07
CA ILE A 114 -2.05 -5.65 5.84
C ILE A 114 -0.73 -5.69 6.63
N ASP A 115 -0.32 -6.87 7.10
CA ASP A 115 0.90 -7.05 7.89
C ASP A 115 2.15 -7.38 7.08
N SER A 116 2.08 -7.27 5.74
CA SER A 116 3.26 -7.46 4.89
C SER A 116 4.31 -6.41 5.23
N GLU A 117 5.49 -6.83 5.68
CA GLU A 117 6.65 -5.96 5.92
C GLU A 117 7.73 -6.24 4.85
N PRO A 118 8.62 -5.26 4.55
CA PRO A 118 9.72 -5.49 3.61
C PRO A 118 10.62 -6.66 4.04
N GLU A 119 11.11 -7.45 3.09
CA GLU A 119 11.94 -8.63 3.38
C GLU A 119 13.45 -8.29 3.34
N THR A 120 13.84 -7.34 2.51
CA THR A 120 15.22 -6.96 2.27
C THR A 120 15.80 -6.24 3.48
N ALA A 121 17.00 -6.63 3.91
CA ALA A 121 17.66 -6.04 5.09
C ALA A 121 17.77 -4.51 4.98
N THR A 122 18.02 -3.98 3.78
CA THR A 122 18.11 -2.53 3.53
C THR A 122 16.80 -1.81 3.86
N LEU A 123 15.65 -2.31 3.39
CA LEU A 123 14.34 -1.70 3.68
C LEU A 123 13.94 -1.94 5.13
N ARG A 124 14.10 -3.15 5.66
CA ARG A 124 13.82 -3.42 7.08
C ARG A 124 14.58 -2.48 8.00
N ASN A 125 15.88 -2.28 7.74
CA ASN A 125 16.70 -1.35 8.50
C ASN A 125 16.30 0.11 8.26
N LEU A 126 15.73 0.46 7.11
CA LEU A 126 15.22 1.80 6.86
C LEU A 126 13.97 2.08 7.72
N TYR A 127 13.02 1.15 7.77
CA TYR A 127 11.80 1.26 8.56
C TYR A 127 11.99 1.03 10.07
N ALA A 128 13.03 0.29 10.46
CA ALA A 128 13.36 0.07 11.87
C ALA A 128 14.14 1.22 12.53
N ARG A 129 14.66 2.18 11.74
CA ARG A 129 15.42 3.31 12.27
C ARG A 129 14.51 4.23 13.10
N ARG A 130 14.93 4.49 14.33
CA ARG A 130 14.27 5.43 15.25
C ARG A 130 14.54 6.90 14.91
N GLU A 131 15.63 7.18 14.22
CA GLU A 131 16.01 8.54 13.80
C GLU A 131 16.04 8.64 12.26
N PRO A 132 15.39 9.67 11.67
CA PRO A 132 15.61 9.99 10.28
C PRO A 132 17.08 10.39 10.09
N PRO A 133 17.78 9.92 9.05
CA PRO A 133 19.15 10.35 8.80
C PRO A 133 19.19 11.88 8.72
N LYS A 134 20.19 12.52 9.32
CA LYS A 134 20.32 13.99 9.46
C LYS A 134 20.23 14.81 8.15
N LEU A 135 20.13 14.16 6.99
CA LEU A 135 20.05 14.75 5.65
C LEU A 135 19.06 14.00 4.71
N LYS A 136 18.22 13.07 5.20
CA LYS A 136 17.32 12.27 4.34
C LYS A 136 15.88 12.33 4.81
N ARG A 137 14.96 12.40 3.85
CA ARG A 137 13.51 12.31 4.09
C ARG A 137 13.16 10.96 4.74
N PRO A 138 12.17 10.90 5.64
CA PRO A 138 11.70 9.64 6.20
C PRO A 138 11.16 8.72 5.09
N PRO A 139 11.17 7.38 5.29
CA PRO A 139 10.50 6.48 4.37
C PRO A 139 8.99 6.79 4.31
N PRO A 140 8.33 6.52 3.17
CA PRO A 140 6.90 6.74 3.04
C PRO A 140 6.11 5.88 4.01
N ASP A 141 4.96 6.38 4.45
CA ASP A 141 4.05 5.60 5.28
C ASP A 141 3.39 4.49 4.45
N LEU A 142 3.69 3.23 4.78
CA LEU A 142 3.19 2.07 4.03
C LEU A 142 1.68 1.88 4.17
N ASP A 143 1.07 2.32 5.28
CA ASP A 143 -0.38 2.21 5.48
C ASP A 143 -1.11 3.32 4.69
N GLU A 144 -0.52 4.52 4.62
CA GLU A 144 -1.00 5.61 3.74
C GLU A 144 -0.89 5.24 2.27
N LEU A 145 0.25 4.64 1.89
CA LEU A 145 0.48 4.15 0.53
C LEU A 145 -0.53 3.08 0.15
N ALA A 146 -0.78 2.11 1.04
CA ALA A 146 -1.75 1.05 0.80
C ALA A 146 -3.17 1.59 0.57
N GLU A 147 -3.62 2.54 1.40
CA GLU A 147 -4.91 3.22 1.23
C GLU A 147 -4.97 3.99 -0.10
N THR A 148 -3.90 4.70 -0.45
CA THR A 148 -3.84 5.50 -1.68
C THR A 148 -3.88 4.63 -2.95
N LEU A 149 -3.34 3.42 -2.89
CA LEU A 149 -3.34 2.49 -4.02
C LEU A 149 -4.70 1.85 -4.30
N GLU A 150 -5.65 1.86 -3.36
CA GLU A 150 -6.93 1.15 -3.47
C GLU A 150 -7.66 1.48 -4.78
N GLY A 151 -7.81 2.75 -5.14
CA GLY A 151 -8.51 3.15 -6.37
C GLY A 151 -7.79 2.68 -7.64
N SER A 152 -6.47 2.83 -7.70
CA SER A 152 -5.68 2.35 -8.85
C SER A 152 -5.69 0.83 -8.99
N LEU A 153 -5.71 0.12 -7.87
CA LEU A 153 -5.79 -1.34 -7.88
C LEU A 153 -7.22 -1.80 -8.18
N GLN A 154 -8.25 -1.08 -7.76
CA GLN A 154 -9.63 -1.36 -8.18
C GLN A 154 -9.75 -1.36 -9.72
N ASP A 155 -9.21 -0.32 -10.37
CA ASP A 155 -9.11 -0.25 -11.84
C ASP A 155 -8.28 -1.42 -12.40
N ALA A 156 -7.15 -1.76 -11.77
CA ALA A 156 -6.29 -2.87 -12.18
C ALA A 156 -7.00 -4.24 -12.14
N HIS A 157 -7.89 -4.48 -11.17
CA HIS A 157 -8.62 -5.74 -11.01
C HIS A 157 -9.89 -5.84 -11.87
N ARG A 158 -10.24 -4.80 -12.62
CA ARG A 158 -11.45 -4.76 -13.44
C ARG A 158 -11.70 -6.00 -14.31
N PRO A 159 -10.71 -6.55 -15.04
CA PRO A 159 -10.93 -7.68 -15.93
C PRO A 159 -11.00 -9.05 -15.21
N ILE A 160 -10.76 -9.11 -13.89
CA ILE A 160 -10.87 -10.37 -13.13
C ILE A 160 -12.35 -10.69 -12.89
N GLY A 161 -12.88 -11.89 -13.19
CA GLY A 161 -14.27 -12.24 -12.85
C GLY A 161 -14.93 -13.39 -13.62
N GLU A 162 -16.21 -13.62 -13.31
CA GLU A 162 -16.97 -14.84 -13.62
C GLU A 162 -17.29 -15.05 -15.11
N GLU A 163 -17.37 -14.00 -15.93
CA GLU A 163 -17.67 -14.09 -17.37
C GLU A 163 -16.45 -14.43 -18.25
N GLY A 164 -15.58 -15.33 -17.77
CA GLY A 164 -14.47 -15.86 -18.56
C GLY A 164 -13.45 -14.82 -19.01
N THR A 165 -13.35 -13.67 -18.34
CA THR A 165 -12.48 -12.57 -18.74
C THR A 165 -11.05 -12.85 -18.33
N ILE A 166 -10.72 -12.81 -17.04
CA ILE A 166 -9.39 -13.12 -16.49
C ILE A 166 -9.55 -13.76 -15.11
N ARG A 167 -8.71 -14.73 -14.77
CA ARG A 167 -8.70 -15.30 -13.40
C ARG A 167 -7.62 -14.70 -12.52
N ARG A 168 -6.48 -14.36 -13.11
CA ARG A 168 -5.30 -13.95 -12.36
C ARG A 168 -4.42 -12.99 -13.15
N ILE A 169 -3.93 -11.96 -12.47
CA ILE A 169 -2.91 -11.04 -12.98
C ILE A 169 -1.65 -11.21 -12.11
N ALA A 170 -0.56 -11.65 -12.72
CA ALA A 170 0.72 -11.81 -12.06
C ALA A 170 1.63 -10.61 -12.35
N ILE A 171 2.22 -10.05 -11.29
CA ILE A 171 3.20 -8.96 -11.36
C ILE A 171 4.54 -9.54 -10.90
N GLY A 172 5.56 -9.42 -11.74
CA GLY A 172 6.85 -10.02 -11.42
C GLY A 172 8.01 -9.42 -12.18
N THR A 173 9.19 -9.98 -11.95
CA THR A 173 10.32 -9.86 -12.87
C THR A 173 10.21 -10.96 -13.93
N PRO A 174 11.03 -10.94 -14.99
CA PRO A 174 11.09 -12.07 -15.93
C PRO A 174 11.45 -13.41 -15.29
N ARG A 175 12.04 -13.42 -14.08
CA ARG A 175 12.54 -14.62 -13.39
C ARG A 175 11.69 -15.05 -12.21
N GLN A 176 10.88 -14.15 -11.66
CA GLN A 176 10.19 -14.38 -10.39
C GLN A 176 8.90 -13.57 -10.33
N GLU A 177 7.82 -14.24 -9.92
CA GLU A 177 6.58 -13.57 -9.55
C GLU A 177 6.70 -12.89 -8.19
N LEU A 178 6.29 -11.62 -8.11
CA LEU A 178 6.35 -10.82 -6.89
C LEU A 178 5.00 -10.83 -6.17
N VAL A 179 3.92 -10.60 -6.92
CA VAL A 179 2.54 -10.49 -6.41
C VAL A 179 1.57 -11.07 -7.42
N THR A 180 0.51 -11.68 -6.91
CA THR A 180 -0.65 -12.15 -7.67
C THR A 180 -1.88 -11.37 -7.27
N LEU A 181 -2.67 -11.01 -8.27
CA LEU A 181 -3.99 -10.44 -8.14
C LEU A 181 -5.03 -11.44 -8.66
N ASP A 182 -6.09 -11.67 -7.89
CA ASP A 182 -7.17 -12.62 -8.13
C ASP A 182 -8.51 -12.10 -7.59
N ASP A 183 -9.53 -12.96 -7.53
CA ASP A 183 -10.85 -12.61 -7.00
C ASP A 183 -10.81 -12.18 -5.52
N GLN A 184 -9.90 -12.74 -4.71
CA GLN A 184 -9.78 -12.37 -3.30
C GLN A 184 -9.18 -10.97 -3.14
N THR A 185 -8.15 -10.66 -3.92
CA THR A 185 -7.56 -9.32 -3.92
C THR A 185 -8.51 -8.30 -4.56
N LYS A 186 -9.32 -8.71 -5.56
CA LYS A 186 -10.40 -7.90 -6.14
C LYS A 186 -11.45 -7.56 -5.09
N ASP A 187 -11.93 -8.54 -4.34
CA ASP A 187 -12.88 -8.34 -3.24
C ASP A 187 -12.31 -7.37 -2.20
N TRP A 188 -11.01 -7.52 -1.90
CA TRP A 188 -10.33 -6.61 -0.99
C TRP A 188 -10.36 -5.17 -1.50
N VAL A 189 -9.88 -4.88 -2.71
CA VAL A 189 -9.77 -3.47 -3.17
C VAL A 189 -11.12 -2.83 -3.43
N ASN A 190 -12.17 -3.61 -3.71
CA ASN A 190 -13.53 -3.11 -3.78
C ASN A 190 -14.07 -2.81 -2.38
N THR A 191 -14.03 -1.53 -2.00
CA THR A 191 -14.65 -1.05 -0.76
C THR A 191 -16.17 -1.05 -0.92
N ARG A 192 -16.89 -1.74 -0.03
CA ARG A 192 -18.36 -1.81 -0.09
C ARG A 192 -18.99 -0.61 0.60
N GLU A 193 -18.57 -0.32 1.83
CA GLU A 193 -19.28 0.58 2.72
C GLU A 193 -18.32 1.21 3.75
N GLU A 194 -18.38 2.54 3.89
CA GLU A 194 -18.07 3.19 5.15
C GLU A 194 -19.30 3.03 6.04
N ALA A 195 -19.16 2.43 7.22
CA ALA A 195 -20.30 2.28 8.12
C ALA A 195 -20.94 3.66 8.40
N ILE A 196 -22.25 3.75 8.18
CA ILE A 196 -23.02 5.00 8.40
C ILE A 196 -23.02 5.37 9.90
N GLY A 197 -22.92 4.37 10.78
CA GLY A 197 -22.87 4.54 12.23
C GLY A 197 -21.45 4.58 12.80
N LEU A 198 -21.30 5.31 13.91
CA LEU A 198 -20.11 5.25 14.76
C LEU A 198 -20.20 4.04 15.69
N GLU A 199 -19.15 3.23 15.69
CA GLU A 199 -18.99 2.13 16.62
C GLU A 199 -17.91 2.45 17.65
N VAL A 200 -18.04 1.86 18.83
CA VAL A 200 -17.09 2.04 19.92
C VAL A 200 -16.16 0.83 19.95
N PHE A 201 -14.88 1.08 19.72
CA PHE A 201 -13.80 0.10 19.82
C PHE A 201 -12.94 0.38 21.04
N GLN A 202 -12.36 -0.67 21.61
CA GLN A 202 -11.40 -0.56 22.69
C GLN A 202 -10.09 -1.20 22.26
N GLY A 203 -8.98 -0.57 22.58
CA GLY A 203 -7.69 -1.07 22.15
C GLY A 203 -6.51 -0.20 22.54
N ASN A 204 -5.32 -0.62 22.17
CA ASN A 204 -4.08 0.12 22.39
C ASN A 204 -3.38 0.42 21.07
N VAL A 205 -2.86 1.63 20.95
CA VAL A 205 -2.06 2.06 19.79
C VAL A 205 -0.71 1.35 19.86
N THR A 206 -0.33 0.68 18.77
CA THR A 206 0.94 -0.07 18.64
C THR A 206 1.95 0.63 17.73
N ARG A 207 1.46 1.49 16.83
CA ARG A 207 2.27 2.36 15.96
C ARG A 207 1.53 3.66 15.73
N TYR A 208 2.23 4.79 15.69
CA TYR A 208 1.66 6.08 15.29
C TYR A 208 2.71 6.90 14.56
N ASN A 209 2.32 7.46 13.42
CA ASN A 209 3.10 8.40 12.65
C ASN A 209 2.50 9.80 12.83
N SER A 210 3.24 10.72 13.43
CA SER A 210 2.75 12.08 13.70
C SER A 210 2.61 12.94 12.44
N ILE A 211 3.25 12.57 11.33
CA ILE A 211 3.23 13.32 10.07
C ILE A 211 1.97 12.96 9.27
N SER A 212 1.79 11.67 8.95
CA SER A 212 0.61 11.17 8.22
C SER A 212 -0.64 11.06 9.11
N ARG A 213 -0.46 11.07 10.44
CA ARG A 213 -1.48 10.77 11.46
C ARG A 213 -2.03 9.34 11.41
N ASN A 214 -1.45 8.47 10.56
CA ASN A 214 -1.81 7.07 10.55
C ASN A 214 -1.26 6.36 11.79
N ALA A 215 -2.06 5.45 12.31
CA ALA A 215 -1.70 4.60 13.42
C ALA A 215 -2.08 3.15 13.13
N ARG A 216 -1.56 2.25 13.96
CA ARG A 216 -2.08 0.90 14.11
C ARG A 216 -2.50 0.72 15.56
N ALA A 217 -3.62 0.06 15.78
CA ALA A 217 -4.06 -0.31 17.12
C ALA A 217 -4.43 -1.78 17.17
N PHE A 218 -4.05 -2.44 18.26
CA PHE A 218 -4.66 -3.72 18.63
C PHE A 218 -6.05 -3.41 19.15
N VAL A 219 -7.08 -3.94 18.48
CA VAL A 219 -8.48 -3.70 18.84
C VAL A 219 -9.03 -4.97 19.49
N ASP A 220 -9.45 -4.85 20.75
CA ASP A 220 -9.89 -5.97 21.59
C ASP A 220 -11.05 -6.74 20.93
N GLN A 221 -12.04 -6.02 20.41
CA GLN A 221 -13.21 -6.61 19.75
C GLN A 221 -12.85 -7.36 18.46
N LEU A 222 -11.72 -7.01 17.83
CA LEU A 222 -11.26 -7.64 16.59
C LEU A 222 -10.19 -8.70 16.81
N GLY A 223 -9.61 -8.76 18.02
CA GLY A 223 -8.52 -9.67 18.38
C GLY A 223 -7.25 -9.51 17.53
N ARG A 224 -7.07 -8.36 16.86
CA ARG A 224 -5.94 -8.12 15.95
C ARG A 224 -5.57 -6.65 15.84
N VAL A 225 -4.38 -6.42 15.28
CA VAL A 225 -3.92 -5.07 14.92
C VAL A 225 -4.59 -4.64 13.62
N VAL A 226 -5.16 -3.44 13.60
CA VAL A 226 -5.73 -2.81 12.40
C VAL A 226 -5.19 -1.39 12.23
N PRO A 227 -5.03 -0.92 10.97
CA PRO A 227 -4.80 0.47 10.69
C PRO A 227 -5.96 1.33 11.21
N ILE A 228 -5.62 2.44 11.85
CA ILE A 228 -6.54 3.46 12.32
C ILE A 228 -6.02 4.83 11.86
N ARG A 229 -6.91 5.76 11.53
CA ARG A 229 -6.51 7.16 11.31
C ARG A 229 -7.60 8.13 11.74
N PRO A 230 -7.24 9.33 12.21
CA PRO A 230 -8.19 10.42 12.36
C PRO A 230 -8.98 10.66 11.08
N ASP A 231 -10.30 10.78 11.23
CA ASP A 231 -11.20 11.25 10.19
C ASP A 231 -11.11 12.78 10.04
N GLY A 232 -11.72 13.35 9.01
CA GLY A 232 -11.64 14.79 8.71
C GLY A 232 -12.07 15.70 9.88
N ASP A 233 -13.08 15.26 10.64
CA ASP A 233 -13.66 16.02 11.76
C ASP A 233 -13.10 15.60 13.14
N PHE A 234 -11.99 14.86 13.18
CA PHE A 234 -11.43 14.38 14.45
C PHE A 234 -10.90 15.53 15.33
N PRO A 235 -11.30 15.61 16.62
CA PRO A 235 -10.87 16.67 17.52
C PRO A 235 -9.34 16.67 17.74
N ILE A 236 -8.70 17.83 17.57
CA ILE A 236 -7.24 17.99 17.79
C ILE A 236 -6.85 17.56 19.22
N GLY A 237 -7.73 17.79 20.20
CA GLY A 237 -7.54 17.37 21.59
C GLY A 237 -7.47 15.86 21.80
N GLY A 238 -7.90 15.05 20.83
CA GLY A 238 -7.80 13.59 20.85
C GLY A 238 -6.43 13.05 20.43
N LEU A 239 -5.63 13.83 19.68
CA LEU A 239 -4.33 13.38 19.17
C LEU A 239 -3.33 12.99 20.28
N PRO A 240 -3.23 13.72 21.42
CA PRO A 240 -2.39 13.30 22.54
C PRO A 240 -2.77 11.95 23.16
N PHE A 241 -4.02 11.50 23.01
CA PHE A 241 -4.40 10.18 23.51
C PHE A 241 -3.80 9.04 22.68
N LEU A 242 -3.62 9.25 21.37
CA LEU A 242 -2.97 8.27 20.49
C LEU A 242 -1.51 8.03 20.90
N THR A 243 -0.76 9.10 21.18
CA THR A 243 0.63 9.01 21.65
C THR A 243 0.72 8.47 23.08
N TRP A 244 -0.22 8.85 23.97
CA TRP A 244 -0.31 8.29 25.32
C TRP A 244 -0.57 6.78 25.33
N SER A 245 -1.43 6.29 24.43
CA SER A 245 -1.70 4.87 24.29
C SER A 245 -0.49 4.12 23.74
N LEU A 246 0.20 4.69 22.73
CA LEU A 246 1.45 4.15 22.21
C LEU A 246 2.54 4.06 23.27
N HIS A 247 2.66 5.10 24.10
CA HIS A 247 3.60 5.11 25.22
C HIS A 247 3.32 3.94 26.18
N GLY A 248 2.05 3.69 26.50
CA GLY A 248 1.65 2.56 27.33
C GLY A 248 2.05 1.22 26.74
N ALA A 249 1.76 1.00 25.45
CA ALA A 249 2.16 -0.22 24.75
C ALA A 249 3.69 -0.42 24.76
N THR A 250 4.47 0.67 24.75
CA THR A 250 5.94 0.62 24.81
C THR A 250 6.46 0.19 26.17
N ILE A 251 5.81 0.62 27.26
CA ILE A 251 6.22 0.31 28.64
C ILE A 251 5.50 -0.91 29.24
N GLY A 252 4.64 -1.59 28.45
CA GLY A 252 3.82 -2.72 28.90
C GLY A 252 2.62 -2.33 29.75
N ALA A 253 2.22 -1.05 29.76
CA ALA A 253 0.99 -0.59 30.40
C ALA A 253 -0.22 -0.77 29.48
N SER A 254 -1.41 -0.98 30.05
CA SER A 254 -2.62 -1.24 29.27
C SER A 254 -3.06 -0.04 28.42
N ASN A 255 -2.86 1.21 28.89
CA ASN A 255 -3.25 2.50 28.28
C ASN A 255 -4.26 2.39 27.13
N LYS A 256 -5.41 1.79 27.42
CA LYS A 256 -6.43 1.51 26.41
C LYS A 256 -7.16 2.79 26.07
N LEU A 257 -7.50 2.93 24.80
CA LEU A 257 -8.38 3.95 24.28
C LEU A 257 -9.75 3.34 24.04
N GLU A 258 -10.77 4.12 24.37
CA GLU A 258 -12.09 3.98 23.78
C GLU A 258 -12.12 4.88 22.54
N MET A 259 -12.31 4.25 21.38
CA MET A 259 -12.22 4.87 20.06
C MET A 259 -13.60 4.83 19.41
N ARG A 260 -14.16 5.99 19.08
CA ARG A 260 -15.38 6.08 18.28
C ARG A 260 -14.97 6.16 16.83
N ALA A 261 -15.33 5.15 16.04
CA ALA A 261 -14.83 5.05 14.67
C ALA A 261 -15.85 4.48 13.69
N ARG A 262 -15.70 4.86 12.42
CA ARG A 262 -16.37 4.23 11.28
C ARG A 262 -15.48 3.10 10.76
N ARG A 263 -16.09 1.95 10.46
CA ARG A 263 -15.40 0.82 9.82
C ARG A 263 -15.32 1.04 8.32
N VAL A 264 -14.15 0.80 7.74
CA VAL A 264 -13.97 0.65 6.29
C VAL A 264 -13.75 -0.83 6.01
N SER A 265 -14.62 -1.43 5.19
CA SER A 265 -14.60 -2.88 4.94
C SER A 265 -14.47 -3.23 3.45
N SER A 266 -13.90 -4.40 3.16
CA SER A 266 -13.91 -5.01 1.81
C SER A 266 -15.32 -5.45 1.39
N ALA A 267 -15.48 -5.87 0.13
CA ALA A 267 -16.74 -6.40 -0.39
C ALA A 267 -17.22 -7.66 0.37
N SER A 268 -16.31 -8.47 0.92
CA SER A 268 -16.60 -9.59 1.81
C SER A 268 -16.85 -9.21 3.28
N GLY A 269 -16.83 -7.92 3.64
CA GLY A 269 -17.07 -7.45 5.00
C GLY A 269 -15.86 -7.54 5.94
N ARG A 270 -14.64 -7.79 5.41
CA ARG A 270 -13.41 -7.77 6.21
C ARG A 270 -13.01 -6.33 6.50
N ILE A 271 -12.78 -6.01 7.78
CA ILE A 271 -12.36 -4.67 8.19
C ILE A 271 -10.94 -4.40 7.66
N LYS A 272 -10.81 -3.32 6.89
CA LYS A 272 -9.53 -2.83 6.37
C LYS A 272 -8.86 -1.88 7.35
N ARG A 273 -9.62 -0.88 7.81
CA ARG A 273 -9.17 0.19 8.70
C ARG A 273 -10.34 0.80 9.48
N LEU A 274 -10.01 1.56 10.53
CA LEU A 274 -10.97 2.36 11.29
C LEU A 274 -10.69 3.85 11.10
N LEU A 275 -11.73 4.62 10.78
CA LEU A 275 -11.68 6.08 10.70
C LEU A 275 -12.18 6.65 12.03
N LEU A 276 -11.27 7.23 12.82
CA LEU A 276 -11.58 7.73 14.15
C LEU A 276 -12.31 9.06 14.06
N SER A 277 -13.48 9.14 14.67
CA SER A 277 -14.18 10.41 14.88
C SER A 277 -13.83 11.04 16.23
N ASP A 278 -13.54 10.21 17.24
CA ASP A 278 -13.07 10.67 18.56
C ASP A 278 -12.33 9.54 19.28
N CYS A 279 -11.49 9.88 20.25
CA CYS A 279 -10.93 8.90 21.17
C CYS A 279 -10.72 9.50 22.57
N ARG A 280 -10.87 8.65 23.58
CA ARG A 280 -10.62 8.98 24.98
C ARG A 280 -9.97 7.80 25.68
N ARG A 281 -9.43 8.04 26.88
CA ARG A 281 -8.94 6.95 27.73
C ARG A 281 -10.11 6.03 28.06
N ALA A 282 -9.91 4.73 27.91
CA ALA A 282 -10.89 3.75 28.36
C ALA A 282 -11.04 3.90 29.90
N PRO A 283 -12.27 3.81 30.44
CA PRO A 283 -12.45 3.74 31.88
C PRO A 283 -11.62 2.58 32.43
N GLY A 284 -10.85 2.84 33.49
CA GLY A 284 -9.92 1.85 34.05
C GLY A 284 -10.68 0.60 34.52
N ASN A 285 -10.13 -0.57 34.17
CA ASN A 285 -10.36 -1.79 34.94
C ASN A 285 -9.45 -1.79 36.17
#